data_AF-A0AA92CH00-F1
#
_entry.id   AF-A0AA92CH00-F1
#
_cell.length_a   1.000
_cell.length_b   1.000
_cell.length_c   1.000
_cell.angle_alpha   90.00
_cell.angle_beta   90.00
_cell.angle_gamma   90.00
#
_symmetry.space_group_name_H-M   'P 1'
#
loop_
_entity.id
_entity.type
_entity.pdbx_description
1 polymer ?
#
loop_
_entity_poly.entity_id
_entity_poly.type
_entity_poly.pdbx_seq_one_letter_code
_entity_poly.pdbx_strand_id
1 'polypeptide(L)'
;MAGHESHYILPRPSFDKPVKLLIVVAPYYKDIADNMLAGAKAEIEAAGGTWDLVEVPGALEIPTAISIADRTSNFDGYVALGCVIRGETTHYDTVCNDSSRAIQLMGLQGLCIGNGILTVENRAQAEVRADPADQNKGGGAAAAALHLIALTRKWSAQSKGVGFKAPSEAIQLAGTDNGSTTA
;
A
#
# COMPACT_ATOMS: atom_id res chain seq x y z
N MET A 1 23.29 -16.12 12.80
CA MET A 1 22.95 -17.20 11.85
C MET A 1 21.47 -17.52 11.97
N ALA A 2 20.59 -16.69 11.42
CA ALA A 2 19.23 -17.09 11.07
C ALA A 2 19.19 -17.12 9.54
N GLY A 3 19.96 -18.05 8.98
CA GLY A 3 20.09 -18.24 7.54
C GLY A 3 19.30 -19.49 7.16
N HIS A 4 18.31 -19.30 6.31
CA HIS A 4 17.46 -20.34 5.70
C HIS A 4 16.42 -21.00 6.61
N GLU A 5 15.54 -20.21 7.21
CA GLU A 5 14.19 -20.72 7.52
C GLU A 5 13.29 -20.52 6.30
N SER A 6 12.57 -21.58 5.91
CA SER A 6 11.56 -21.49 4.86
C SER A 6 10.37 -20.70 5.39
N HIS A 7 10.15 -19.50 4.85
CA HIS A 7 8.97 -18.70 5.20
C HIS A 7 7.78 -19.15 4.36
N TYR A 8 6.65 -19.37 5.02
CA TYR A 8 5.38 -19.58 4.31
C TYR A 8 4.97 -18.29 3.59
N ILE A 9 4.71 -18.40 2.29
CA ILE A 9 4.26 -17.29 1.44
C ILE A 9 2.78 -17.52 1.13
N LEU A 10 1.95 -16.50 1.41
CA LEU A 10 0.54 -16.53 1.05
C LEU A 10 0.37 -16.56 -0.48
N PRO A 11 -0.60 -17.32 -1.02
CA PRO A 11 -0.91 -17.28 -2.43
C PRO A 11 -1.30 -15.86 -2.85
N ARG A 12 -0.72 -15.38 -3.96
CA ARG A 12 -1.01 -14.06 -4.52
C ARG A 12 -2.52 -13.89 -4.75
N PRO A 13 -3.12 -12.76 -4.34
CA PRO A 13 -4.53 -12.49 -4.60
C PRO A 13 -4.78 -12.27 -6.10
N SER A 14 -5.96 -12.68 -6.56
CA SER A 14 -6.48 -12.36 -7.90
C SER A 14 -7.54 -11.26 -7.82
N PHE A 15 -7.62 -10.42 -8.85
CA PHE A 15 -8.57 -9.31 -8.89
C PHE A 15 -9.41 -9.32 -10.19
N ASP A 16 -10.74 -9.24 -10.06
CA ASP A 16 -11.65 -9.13 -11.21
C ASP A 16 -11.59 -7.74 -11.88
N LYS A 17 -11.18 -6.73 -11.12
CA LYS A 17 -10.95 -5.37 -11.59
C LYS A 17 -9.47 -5.02 -11.40
N PRO A 18 -8.84 -4.30 -12.34
CA PRO A 18 -7.46 -3.87 -12.17
C PRO A 18 -7.22 -3.17 -10.83
N VAL A 19 -6.02 -3.32 -10.28
CA VAL A 19 -5.55 -2.59 -9.10
C VAL A 19 -4.49 -1.60 -9.53
N LYS A 20 -4.53 -0.39 -8.99
CA LYS A 20 -3.51 0.63 -9.19
C LYS A 20 -2.86 0.97 -7.87
N LEU A 21 -1.56 0.75 -7.74
CA LEU A 21 -0.80 1.06 -6.54
C LEU A 21 0.09 2.28 -6.75
N LEU A 22 0.41 2.99 -5.68
CA LEU A 22 1.50 3.96 -5.66
C LEU A 22 2.68 3.40 -4.87
N ILE A 23 3.84 3.34 -5.51
CA ILE A 23 5.09 3.05 -4.82
C ILE A 23 5.71 4.38 -4.39
N VAL A 24 5.92 4.56 -3.09
CA VAL A 24 6.64 5.70 -2.53
C VAL A 24 7.98 5.22 -2.00
N VAL A 25 9.08 5.69 -2.58
CA VAL A 25 10.43 5.21 -2.26
C VAL A 25 11.31 6.33 -1.73
N ALA A 26 12.10 6.04 -0.70
CA ALA A 26 13.22 6.87 -0.25
C ALA A 26 14.55 6.26 -0.70
N PRO A 27 15.14 6.68 -1.84
CA PRO A 27 16.30 6.02 -2.45
C PRO A 27 17.64 6.49 -1.86
N TYR A 28 17.74 6.60 -0.53
CA TYR A 28 18.97 7.03 0.16
C TYR A 28 20.18 6.12 -0.16
N TYR A 29 19.93 4.82 -0.28
CA TYR A 29 20.86 3.83 -0.84
C TYR A 29 20.31 3.33 -2.18
N LYS A 30 20.76 3.94 -3.28
CA LYS A 30 20.12 3.80 -4.59
C LYS A 30 20.04 2.35 -5.09
N ASP A 31 21.12 1.59 -4.98
CA ASP A 31 21.18 0.20 -5.42
C ASP A 31 20.26 -0.72 -4.59
N ILE A 32 20.18 -0.49 -3.28
CA ILE A 32 19.23 -1.20 -2.40
C ILE A 32 17.79 -0.85 -2.78
N ALA A 33 17.51 0.43 -3.02
CA ALA A 33 16.19 0.90 -3.43
C ALA A 33 15.78 0.35 -4.80
N ASP A 34 16.71 0.25 -5.75
CA ASP A 34 16.46 -0.30 -7.09
C ASP A 34 16.07 -1.78 -7.03
N ASN A 35 16.76 -2.56 -6.19
CA ASN A 35 16.40 -3.95 -5.94
C ASN A 35 15.01 -4.08 -5.29
N MET A 36 14.72 -3.27 -4.26
CA MET A 36 13.40 -3.25 -3.62
C MET A 36 12.29 -2.86 -4.61
N LEU A 37 12.55 -1.86 -5.47
CA LEU A 37 11.63 -1.42 -6.51
C LEU A 37 11.39 -2.54 -7.54
N ALA A 38 12.44 -3.23 -7.99
CA ALA A 38 12.31 -4.33 -8.94
C ALA A 38 11.40 -5.43 -8.39
N GLY A 39 11.62 -5.83 -7.13
CA GLY A 39 10.77 -6.80 -6.45
C GLY A 39 9.31 -6.35 -6.33
N ALA A 40 9.08 -5.10 -5.91
CA ALA A 40 7.73 -4.56 -5.75
C ALA A 40 6.96 -4.47 -7.08
N LYS A 41 7.61 -3.97 -8.14
CA LYS A 41 7.02 -3.85 -9.48
C LYS A 41 6.63 -5.22 -10.04
N ALA A 42 7.55 -6.19 -9.97
CA ALA A 42 7.32 -7.54 -10.44
C ALA A 42 6.12 -8.19 -9.73
N GLU A 43 5.99 -7.99 -8.41
CA GLU A 43 4.86 -8.54 -7.65
C GLU A 43 3.52 -7.89 -8.01
N ILE A 44 3.49 -6.58 -8.21
CA ILE A 44 2.29 -5.84 -8.65
C ILE A 44 1.86 -6.29 -10.04
N GLU A 45 2.79 -6.35 -10.98
CA GLU A 45 2.54 -6.76 -12.37
C GLU A 45 2.09 -8.22 -12.45
N ALA A 46 2.68 -9.10 -11.64
CA ALA A 46 2.28 -10.50 -11.55
C ALA A 46 0.87 -10.71 -10.96
N ALA A 47 0.31 -9.69 -10.28
CA ALA A 47 -1.09 -9.65 -9.84
C ALA A 47 -2.04 -9.04 -10.88
N GLY A 48 -1.52 -8.64 -12.06
CA GLY A 48 -2.27 -7.90 -13.08
C GLY A 48 -2.51 -6.43 -12.71
N GLY A 49 -1.76 -5.91 -11.74
CA GLY A 49 -1.85 -4.52 -11.28
C GLY A 49 -1.00 -3.56 -12.10
N THR A 50 -1.23 -2.27 -11.88
CA THR A 50 -0.40 -1.17 -12.38
C THR A 50 0.16 -0.36 -11.23
N TRP A 51 1.24 0.37 -11.48
CA TRP A 51 1.91 1.16 -10.45
C TRP A 51 2.34 2.52 -10.98
N ASP A 52 2.26 3.54 -10.11
CA ASP A 52 2.99 4.80 -10.26
C ASP A 52 4.13 4.84 -9.24
N LEU A 53 5.11 5.73 -9.46
CA LEU A 53 6.28 5.88 -8.60
C LEU A 53 6.44 7.34 -8.16
N VAL A 54 6.66 7.53 -6.86
CA VAL A 54 7.08 8.81 -6.27
C VAL A 54 8.35 8.58 -5.45
N GLU A 55 9.35 9.43 -5.66
CA GLU A 55 10.57 9.45 -4.86
C GLU A 55 10.49 10.57 -3.81
N VAL A 56 10.94 10.26 -2.60
CA VAL A 56 11.09 11.23 -1.50
C VAL A 56 12.51 11.22 -0.94
N PRO A 57 13.00 12.31 -0.32
CA PRO A 57 14.38 12.38 0.14
C PRO A 57 14.76 11.34 1.21
N GLY A 58 13.83 11.00 2.11
CA GLY A 58 14.09 10.13 3.25
C GLY A 58 12.87 9.32 3.69
N ALA A 59 13.11 8.34 4.58
CA ALA A 59 12.06 7.44 5.06
C ALA A 59 10.99 8.14 5.92
N LEU A 60 11.32 9.29 6.52
CA LEU A 60 10.39 10.10 7.30
C LEU A 60 9.34 10.79 6.41
N GLU A 61 9.65 11.05 5.14
CA GLU A 61 8.74 11.71 4.20
C GLU A 61 7.77 10.74 3.52
N ILE A 62 8.04 9.42 3.57
CA ILE A 62 7.20 8.39 2.93
C ILE A 62 5.74 8.46 3.40
N PRO A 63 5.42 8.49 4.72
CA PRO A 63 4.04 8.56 5.18
C PRO A 63 3.34 9.84 4.72
N THR A 64 4.06 10.97 4.73
CA THR A 64 3.52 12.26 4.27
C THR A 64 3.20 12.23 2.78
N ALA A 65 4.09 11.69 1.95
CA ALA A 65 3.84 11.56 0.51
C ALA A 65 2.67 10.63 0.20
N ILE A 66 2.53 9.51 0.92
CA ILE A 66 1.33 8.65 0.83
C ILE A 66 0.08 9.44 1.20
N SER A 67 0.10 10.21 2.30
CA SER A 67 -1.07 10.98 2.75
C SER A 67 -1.46 12.09 1.77
N ILE A 68 -0.49 12.73 1.11
CA ILE A 68 -0.75 13.70 0.04
C ILE A 68 -1.44 13.00 -1.13
N ALA A 69 -0.87 11.89 -1.62
CA ALA A 69 -1.40 11.16 -2.76
C ALA A 69 -2.82 10.63 -2.50
N ASP A 70 -3.08 10.09 -1.31
CA ASP A 70 -4.38 9.52 -0.92
C ASP A 70 -5.53 10.52 -0.96
N ARG A 71 -5.24 11.79 -0.70
CA ARG A 71 -6.25 12.87 -0.76
C ARG A 71 -6.54 13.34 -2.18
N THR A 72 -5.62 13.14 -3.11
CA THR A 72 -5.63 13.79 -4.43
C THR A 72 -5.72 12.82 -5.60
N SER A 73 -5.63 11.51 -5.35
CA SER A 73 -5.47 10.51 -6.41
C SER A 73 -6.21 9.21 -6.08
N ASN A 74 -6.51 8.42 -7.12
CA ASN A 74 -7.27 7.19 -7.01
C ASN A 74 -6.34 5.96 -7.05
N PHE A 75 -5.57 5.75 -5.99
CA PHE A 75 -4.82 4.51 -5.79
C PHE A 75 -5.62 3.54 -4.91
N ASP A 76 -5.57 2.26 -5.22
CA ASP A 76 -6.17 1.20 -4.40
C ASP A 76 -5.33 0.90 -3.15
N GLY A 77 -4.02 1.16 -3.22
CA GLY A 77 -3.09 0.95 -2.12
C GLY A 77 -1.70 1.48 -2.40
N TYR A 78 -0.82 1.33 -1.41
CA TYR A 78 0.48 1.98 -1.35
C TYR A 78 1.58 1.00 -0.96
N VAL A 79 2.76 1.17 -1.53
CA VAL A 79 3.97 0.44 -1.15
C VAL A 79 5.01 1.44 -0.65
N ALA A 80 5.33 1.37 0.63
CA ALA A 80 6.32 2.23 1.28
C ALA A 80 7.69 1.56 1.25
N LEU A 81 8.64 2.07 0.47
CA LEU A 81 9.97 1.47 0.31
C LEU A 81 11.07 2.40 0.81
N GLY A 82 12.02 1.86 1.57
CA GLY A 82 13.17 2.63 2.03
C GLY A 82 14.19 1.73 2.70
N CYS A 83 15.35 2.28 3.05
CA CYS A 83 16.36 1.57 3.80
C CYS A 83 17.06 2.51 4.78
N VAL A 84 17.08 2.11 6.05
CA VAL A 84 17.74 2.81 7.15
C VAL A 84 18.75 1.84 7.74
N ILE A 85 20.02 2.20 7.68
CA ILE A 85 21.13 1.42 8.22
C ILE A 85 21.61 2.11 9.50
N ARG A 86 21.83 1.35 10.59
CA ARG A 86 22.29 1.89 11.86
C ARG A 86 23.61 2.66 11.68
N GLY A 87 23.62 3.89 12.18
CA GLY A 87 24.80 4.74 12.28
C GLY A 87 25.24 4.93 13.73
N GLU A 88 25.99 6.01 13.98
CA GLU A 88 26.61 6.29 15.29
C GLU A 88 25.66 6.95 16.30
N THR A 89 24.51 7.47 15.85
CA THR A 89 23.60 8.28 16.68
C THR A 89 22.22 7.63 16.79
N THR A 90 21.42 8.12 17.73
CA THR A 90 20.03 7.72 17.93
C THR A 90 19.10 8.10 16.78
N HIS A 91 19.59 8.81 15.77
CA HIS A 91 18.82 9.16 14.57
C HIS A 91 18.23 7.92 13.89
N TYR A 92 18.95 6.79 13.89
CA TYR A 92 18.44 5.52 13.39
C TYR A 92 17.11 5.14 14.07
N ASP A 93 17.06 5.19 15.41
CA ASP A 93 15.89 4.76 16.16
C ASP A 93 14.71 5.72 15.92
N THR A 94 14.97 7.03 15.80
CA THR A 94 13.95 8.02 15.41
C THR A 94 13.36 7.72 14.03
N VAL A 95 14.21 7.61 13.00
CA VAL A 95 13.76 7.39 11.62
C VAL A 95 13.00 6.07 11.49
N CYS A 96 13.51 4.99 12.09
CA CYS A 96 12.87 3.67 12.01
C CYS A 96 11.51 3.64 12.72
N ASN A 97 11.45 4.16 13.95
CA ASN A 97 10.24 4.06 14.77
C ASN A 97 9.15 4.99 14.27
N ASP A 98 9.48 6.22 13.90
CA ASP A 98 8.47 7.22 13.55
C ASP A 98 7.88 6.98 12.16
N SER A 99 8.70 6.55 11.18
CA SER A 99 8.19 6.16 9.85
C SER A 99 7.30 4.92 9.94
N SER A 100 7.71 3.90 10.70
CA SER A 100 6.91 2.67 10.92
C SER A 100 5.61 2.96 11.64
N ARG A 101 5.64 3.81 12.69
CA ARG A 101 4.44 4.19 13.45
C ARG A 101 3.46 4.96 12.59
N ALA A 102 3.93 5.92 11.80
CA ALA A 102 3.08 6.69 10.91
C ALA A 102 2.39 5.79 9.87
N ILE A 103 3.13 4.88 9.22
CA ILE A 103 2.57 3.92 8.26
C ILE A 103 1.52 3.01 8.93
N GLN A 104 1.80 2.50 10.13
CA GLN A 104 0.85 1.67 10.86
C GLN A 104 -0.45 2.44 11.17
N LEU A 105 -0.34 3.67 11.68
CA LEU A 105 -1.51 4.49 11.99
C LEU A 105 -2.36 4.79 10.75
N MET A 106 -1.73 5.07 9.61
CA MET A 106 -2.43 5.25 8.33
C MET A 106 -3.13 3.96 7.87
N GLY A 107 -2.49 2.80 8.03
CA GLY A 107 -3.11 1.52 7.75
C GLY A 107 -4.34 1.24 8.62
N LEU A 108 -4.27 1.56 9.91
CA LEU A 108 -5.40 1.46 10.84
C LEU A 108 -6.55 2.44 10.50
N GLN A 109 -6.26 3.53 9.79
CA GLN A 109 -7.28 4.44 9.25
C GLN A 109 -7.92 3.94 7.94
N GLY A 110 -7.47 2.81 7.40
CA GLY A 110 -8.10 2.13 6.26
C GLY A 110 -7.27 2.12 4.98
N LEU A 111 -6.07 2.72 4.97
CA LEU A 111 -5.22 2.68 3.78
C LEU A 111 -4.57 1.29 3.64
N CYS A 112 -4.57 0.76 2.42
CA CYS A 112 -3.92 -0.53 2.13
C CYS A 112 -2.42 -0.30 1.87
N ILE A 113 -1.60 -0.36 2.93
CA ILE A 113 -0.16 -0.03 2.84
C ILE A 113 0.71 -1.27 3.12
N GLY A 114 1.62 -1.56 2.20
CA GLY A 114 2.72 -2.49 2.41
C GLY A 114 3.97 -1.77 2.91
N ASN A 115 4.47 -2.10 4.09
CA ASN A 115 5.70 -1.51 4.64
C ASN A 115 6.94 -2.34 4.25
N GLY A 116 7.78 -1.76 3.39
CA GLY A 116 9.08 -2.26 2.97
C GLY A 116 10.23 -1.36 3.38
N ILE A 117 10.09 -0.55 4.44
CA ILE A 117 11.23 0.20 5.01
C ILE A 117 12.13 -0.79 5.75
N LEU A 118 13.33 -1.02 5.20
CA LEU A 118 14.34 -1.88 5.80
C LEU A 118 14.98 -1.15 6.98
N THR A 119 14.92 -1.77 8.16
CA THR A 119 15.61 -1.32 9.37
C THR A 119 16.68 -2.35 9.72
N VAL A 120 17.94 -2.01 9.45
CA VAL A 120 19.05 -2.98 9.50
C VAL A 120 20.27 -2.42 10.20
N GLU A 121 21.10 -3.31 10.72
CA GLU A 121 22.30 -2.96 11.48
C GLU A 121 23.51 -2.69 10.56
N ASN A 122 23.50 -3.19 9.33
CA ASN A 122 24.58 -3.00 8.37
C ASN A 122 24.14 -3.20 6.91
N ARG A 123 25.04 -2.84 5.99
CA ARG A 123 24.82 -2.91 4.55
C ARG A 123 24.58 -4.32 4.02
N ALA A 124 25.35 -5.32 4.48
CA ALA A 124 25.18 -6.70 4.05
C ALA A 124 23.78 -7.24 4.36
N GLN A 125 23.20 -6.85 5.50
CA GLN A 125 21.80 -7.18 5.83
C GLN A 125 20.81 -6.51 4.88
N ALA A 126 21.08 -5.27 4.45
CA ALA A 126 20.23 -4.56 3.48
C ALA A 126 20.21 -5.26 2.13
N GLU A 127 21.38 -5.68 1.64
CA GLU A 127 21.55 -6.34 0.34
C GLU A 127 20.74 -7.63 0.26
N VAL A 128 20.91 -8.53 1.24
CA VAL A 128 20.15 -9.79 1.37
C VAL A 128 18.64 -9.55 1.42
N ARG A 129 18.21 -8.49 2.13
CA ARG A 129 16.79 -8.15 2.29
C ARG A 129 16.18 -7.56 1.02
N ALA A 130 16.96 -6.78 0.29
CA ALA A 130 16.51 -6.09 -0.91
C ALA A 130 16.52 -6.96 -2.16
N ASP A 131 17.41 -7.95 -2.22
CA ASP A 131 17.60 -8.81 -3.39
C ASP A 131 16.28 -9.52 -3.79
N PRO A 132 15.75 -9.27 -5.01
CA PRO A 132 14.57 -9.94 -5.53
C PRO A 132 14.71 -11.47 -5.65
N ALA A 133 15.93 -11.99 -5.73
CA ALA A 133 16.23 -13.42 -5.81
C ALA A 133 16.44 -14.09 -4.45
N ASP A 134 16.56 -13.30 -3.37
CA ASP A 134 16.70 -13.80 -1.99
C ASP A 134 15.46 -13.42 -1.16
N GLN A 135 15.58 -12.55 -0.16
CA GLN A 135 14.45 -12.28 0.74
C GLN A 135 13.39 -11.34 0.16
N ASN A 136 13.70 -10.66 -0.95
CA ASN A 136 12.78 -9.84 -1.74
C ASN A 136 11.76 -9.03 -0.91
N LYS A 137 12.24 -8.22 0.05
CA LYS A 137 11.35 -7.46 0.93
C LYS A 137 10.53 -6.40 0.19
N GLY A 138 11.00 -5.94 -0.97
CA GLY A 138 10.24 -5.06 -1.85
C GLY A 138 9.00 -5.76 -2.43
N GLY A 139 9.17 -6.97 -2.96
CA GLY A 139 8.06 -7.82 -3.40
C GLY A 139 7.14 -8.19 -2.24
N GLY A 140 7.70 -8.51 -1.07
CA GLY A 140 6.90 -8.78 0.13
C GLY A 140 6.02 -7.60 0.57
N ALA A 141 6.53 -6.38 0.47
CA ALA A 141 5.74 -5.18 0.76
C ALA A 141 4.61 -4.99 -0.26
N ALA A 142 4.88 -5.17 -1.56
CA ALA A 142 3.84 -5.14 -2.58
C ALA A 142 2.75 -6.21 -2.37
N ALA A 143 3.15 -7.45 -2.07
CA ALA A 143 2.23 -8.53 -1.75
C ALA A 143 1.34 -8.19 -0.55
N ALA A 144 1.91 -7.60 0.51
CA ALA A 144 1.14 -7.15 1.67
C ALA A 144 0.09 -6.10 1.31
N ALA A 145 0.45 -5.10 0.50
CA ALA A 145 -0.50 -4.09 0.02
C ALA A 145 -1.64 -4.74 -0.81
N LEU A 146 -1.30 -5.63 -1.74
CA LEU A 146 -2.28 -6.36 -2.56
C LEU A 146 -3.24 -7.20 -1.71
N HIS A 147 -2.74 -7.89 -0.68
CA HIS A 147 -3.58 -8.65 0.24
C HIS A 147 -4.57 -7.76 1.00
N LEU A 148 -4.13 -6.58 1.47
CA LEU A 148 -5.02 -5.61 2.11
C LEU A 148 -6.08 -5.10 1.13
N ILE A 149 -5.72 -4.81 -0.12
CA ILE A 149 -6.68 -4.42 -1.18
C ILE A 149 -7.73 -5.52 -1.38
N ALA A 150 -7.29 -6.78 -1.47
CA ALA A 150 -8.18 -7.92 -1.64
C ALA A 150 -9.15 -8.08 -0.47
N LEU A 151 -8.67 -7.90 0.78
CA LEU A 151 -9.52 -7.93 1.98
C LEU A 151 -10.55 -6.79 1.96
N THR A 152 -10.11 -5.57 1.66
CA THR A 152 -10.98 -4.41 1.54
C THR A 152 -12.08 -4.65 0.51
N ARG A 153 -11.73 -5.09 -0.70
CA ARG A 153 -12.72 -5.38 -1.77
C ARG A 153 -13.68 -6.51 -1.41
N LYS A 154 -13.19 -7.56 -0.73
CA LYS A 154 -14.01 -8.70 -0.31
C LYS A 154 -15.07 -8.30 0.72
N TRP A 155 -14.70 -7.47 1.69
CA TRP A 155 -15.62 -7.08 2.77
C TRP A 155 -16.40 -5.80 2.48
N SER A 156 -15.91 -4.91 1.62
CA SER A 156 -16.66 -3.73 1.17
C SER A 156 -17.87 -4.11 0.31
N ALA A 157 -17.78 -5.22 -0.44
CA ALA A 157 -18.90 -5.80 -1.19
C ALA A 157 -19.98 -6.41 -0.28
N GLN A 158 -19.64 -6.68 0.99
CA GLN A 158 -20.52 -7.23 2.02
C GLN A 158 -20.90 -6.14 3.02
N SER A 159 -21.47 -5.02 2.55
CA SER A 159 -22.11 -4.10 3.50
C SER A 159 -23.31 -4.84 4.13
N LYS A 160 -23.13 -5.31 5.38
CA LYS A 160 -24.25 -5.63 6.25
C LYS A 160 -25.12 -4.38 6.25
N GLY A 161 -26.35 -4.46 5.75
CA GLY A 161 -27.22 -3.31 5.42
C GLY A 161 -27.51 -2.34 6.57
N VAL A 162 -26.49 -1.65 7.05
CA VAL A 162 -26.46 -0.68 8.14
C VAL A 162 -25.79 0.56 7.56
N GLY A 163 -26.61 1.40 6.92
CA GLY A 163 -26.22 2.61 6.22
C GLY A 163 -27.28 2.99 5.20
N PHE A 164 -27.56 4.29 5.07
CA PHE A 164 -28.54 4.81 4.13
C PHE A 164 -28.25 4.25 2.73
N LYS A 165 -29.22 3.57 2.12
CA LYS A 165 -29.17 3.22 0.70
C LYS A 165 -28.95 4.51 -0.08
N ALA A 166 -28.01 4.51 -1.02
CA ALA A 166 -27.97 5.56 -2.03
C ALA A 166 -29.39 5.69 -2.61
N PRO A 167 -29.93 6.91 -2.77
CA PRO A 167 -31.24 7.06 -3.36
C PRO A 167 -31.17 6.39 -4.73
N SER A 168 -31.94 5.30 -4.90
CA SER A 168 -32.18 4.70 -6.20
C SER A 168 -32.58 5.83 -7.16
N GLU A 169 -32.18 5.74 -8.42
CA GLU A 169 -32.48 6.67 -9.52
C GLU A 169 -34.00 6.83 -9.76
N ALA A 170 -34.68 7.38 -8.79
CA ALA A 170 -36.06 7.80 -8.80
C ALA A 170 -36.05 9.15 -8.10
N ILE A 171 -35.62 10.17 -8.84
CA ILE A 171 -36.02 11.53 -8.54
C ILE A 171 -37.53 11.55 -8.77
N GLN A 172 -38.30 11.27 -7.72
CA GLN A 172 -39.74 11.47 -7.75
C GLN A 172 -39.95 12.97 -7.66
N LEU A 173 -40.04 13.63 -8.82
CA LEU A 173 -40.42 15.03 -8.93
C LEU A 173 -41.82 15.17 -8.33
N ALA A 174 -41.90 15.88 -7.20
CA ALA A 174 -43.16 16.22 -6.58
C ALA A 174 -43.93 17.18 -7.50
N GLY A 175 -44.95 16.66 -8.18
CA GLY A 175 -45.95 17.49 -8.87
C GLY A 175 -46.23 17.12 -10.32
N THR A 176 -46.78 15.94 -10.58
CA THR A 176 -47.74 15.75 -11.70
C THR A 176 -48.76 14.69 -11.30
N ASP A 177 -49.60 14.99 -10.31
CA ASP A 177 -50.87 14.27 -10.18
C ASP A 177 -51.85 14.88 -11.18
N ASN A 178 -52.12 14.11 -12.23
CA ASN A 178 -53.23 14.29 -13.14
C ASN A 178 -54.53 14.23 -12.34
N GLY A 179 -55.04 15.38 -11.91
CA GLY A 179 -56.41 15.53 -11.45
C GLY A 179 -57.36 15.16 -12.59
N SER A 180 -58.01 14.02 -12.47
CA SER A 180 -59.06 13.58 -13.39
C SER A 180 -60.24 14.55 -13.34
N THR A 181 -60.42 15.34 -14.39
CA THR A 181 -61.71 15.95 -14.71
C THR A 181 -62.65 14.87 -15.24
N THR A 182 -63.65 14.48 -14.45
CA THR A 182 -64.94 14.00 -14.97
C THR A 182 -66.06 14.28 -13.97
N ALA A 183 -66.99 15.12 -14.45
CA ALA A 183 -68.43 15.26 -14.17
C ALA A 183 -68.91 15.38 -12.71
#